data_AF-A0A1J1LSD9-F1
#
_entry.id   AF-A0A1J1LSD9-F1
#
_cell.length_a   1.000
_cell.length_b   1.000
_cell.length_c   1.000
_cell.angle_alpha   90.00
_cell.angle_beta   90.00
_cell.angle_gamma   90.00
#
_symmetry.space_group_name_H-M   'P 1'
#
loop_
_entity.id
_entity.type
_entity.pdbx_description
1 polymer ?
#
loop_
_entity_poly.entity_id
_entity_poly.type
_entity_poly.pdbx_seq_one_letter_code
_entity_poly.pdbx_strand_id
1 'polypeptide(L)'
;MFDTEQLILLFKAGIATVTVDTPAASEPTLIEKIALELRERYRVLIQWDCGNQFLNLTPRVERNLITKINKSATPNVNQEVHPVITFIKHLERLISEDNQPTLILAKDFLELVTQGNSRSDWLRLSKDLFFGLKRSPHRLILTHHELNIPHYFQDLVWELSNPLPTELEVEQLKINKITFLSANARQNNIDFEVNLSEQQQRQLTGALQGMTTEGIEDALQLVAITNRGITPQAITQILEIKKQHLASKGVTFAPSPDVPVQGLPAISHWAQMQLPLLDATSRATHHLDQPAHILFIGVSGTGKSLAVKAIAAEWGVPCLVLDLGKLMSKELGSSEANLRSILQQAEALAPCLLWIDEMDKQVSQQSSERDGGTSSRMIGTLLTWLEENKTDVIVAATANRPWGFSKEMLRRFKVFYVDLPNLSTRAEIWQVQLAHYLIELDAQWIQQLAERSISMTGAEIRNVVKEAATEAFALGHPRIVSGDRLLNLINSKPAQFRGDTEELNALRKWAINGGGELASPVSSFNSSESSDTSSNPSSHRDLYWN
;
A
#
# COMPACT_ATOMS: atom_id res chain seq x y z
N MET A 1 -9.56 -18.38 -1.91
CA MET A 1 -10.87 -18.69 -1.31
C MET A 1 -10.62 -19.52 -0.07
N PHE A 2 -11.39 -19.28 1.01
CA PHE A 2 -11.28 -20.05 2.25
C PHE A 2 -11.33 -21.57 2.00
N ASP A 3 -10.37 -22.30 2.56
CA ASP A 3 -10.28 -23.76 2.45
C ASP A 3 -11.11 -24.43 3.56
N THR A 4 -12.35 -24.77 3.22
CA THR A 4 -13.24 -25.46 4.14
C THR A 4 -12.85 -26.93 4.34
N GLU A 5 -12.06 -27.55 3.44
CA GLU A 5 -11.55 -28.90 3.64
C GLU A 5 -10.54 -28.96 4.77
N GLN A 6 -9.68 -27.94 4.88
CA GLN A 6 -8.77 -27.79 6.01
C GLN A 6 -9.55 -27.66 7.32
N LEU A 7 -10.58 -26.82 7.36
CA LEU A 7 -11.46 -26.68 8.53
C LEU A 7 -12.13 -28.01 8.90
N ILE A 8 -12.60 -28.76 7.91
CA ILE A 8 -13.14 -30.10 8.09
C ILE A 8 -12.11 -31.07 8.69
N LEU A 9 -10.85 -31.00 8.23
CA LEU A 9 -9.76 -31.84 8.72
C LEU A 9 -9.48 -31.55 10.20
N LEU A 10 -9.42 -30.28 10.59
CA LEU A 10 -9.21 -29.87 11.99
C LEU A 10 -10.31 -30.42 12.91
N PHE A 11 -11.57 -30.32 12.50
CA PHE A 11 -12.68 -30.86 13.28
C PHE A 11 -12.67 -32.38 13.40
N LYS A 12 -12.20 -33.09 12.36
CA LYS A 12 -11.96 -34.55 12.41
C LYS A 12 -10.80 -34.91 13.35
N ALA A 13 -9.77 -34.07 13.44
CA ALA A 13 -8.63 -34.25 14.33
C ALA A 13 -8.96 -33.98 15.82
N GLY A 14 -10.19 -33.59 16.14
CA GLY A 14 -10.62 -33.32 17.52
C GLY A 14 -10.38 -31.89 17.98
N ILE A 15 -9.97 -30.98 17.10
CA ILE A 15 -9.90 -29.55 17.39
C ILE A 15 -11.33 -29.02 17.44
N ALA A 16 -11.75 -28.50 18.59
CA ALA A 16 -13.13 -28.09 18.81
C ALA A 16 -13.40 -26.60 18.52
N THR A 17 -12.38 -25.76 18.67
CA THR A 17 -12.47 -24.30 18.47
C THR A 17 -11.47 -23.86 17.41
N VAL A 18 -11.97 -23.20 16.37
CA VAL A 18 -11.16 -22.65 15.28
C VAL A 18 -11.46 -21.16 15.16
N THR A 19 -10.44 -20.32 15.06
CA THR A 19 -10.59 -18.92 14.66
C THR A 19 -10.34 -18.75 13.18
N VAL A 20 -11.08 -17.84 12.57
CA VAL A 20 -10.87 -17.42 11.19
C VAL A 20 -10.62 -15.93 11.16
N ASP A 21 -9.39 -15.56 10.78
CA ASP A 21 -9.06 -14.16 10.46
C ASP A 21 -9.64 -13.84 9.09
N THR A 22 -10.61 -12.93 9.04
CA THR A 22 -11.33 -12.59 7.82
C THR A 22 -11.57 -11.08 7.71
N PRO A 23 -11.41 -10.48 6.51
CA PRO A 23 -11.88 -9.13 6.26
C PRO A 23 -13.36 -8.99 6.62
N ALA A 24 -13.74 -7.91 7.33
CA ALA A 24 -15.13 -7.70 7.78
C ALA A 24 -16.15 -7.74 6.62
N ALA A 25 -15.76 -7.24 5.44
CA ALA A 25 -16.59 -7.26 4.25
C ALA A 25 -16.86 -8.69 3.70
N SER A 26 -15.93 -9.62 3.91
CA SER A 26 -16.05 -11.02 3.45
C SER A 26 -16.62 -11.97 4.50
N GLU A 27 -16.79 -11.50 5.74
CA GLU A 27 -17.33 -12.30 6.84
C GLU A 27 -18.72 -12.88 6.52
N PRO A 28 -19.69 -12.14 5.93
CA PRO A 28 -20.98 -12.70 5.57
C PRO A 28 -20.85 -13.88 4.60
N THR A 29 -20.12 -13.70 3.49
CA THR A 29 -19.92 -14.72 2.46
C THR A 29 -19.17 -15.93 2.98
N LEU A 30 -18.19 -15.73 3.86
CA LEU A 30 -17.52 -16.81 4.57
C LEU A 30 -18.51 -17.65 5.38
N ILE A 31 -19.39 -17.01 6.16
CA ILE A 31 -20.43 -17.68 6.93
C ILE A 31 -21.38 -18.45 6.01
N GLU A 32 -21.79 -17.87 4.89
CA GLU A 32 -22.67 -18.54 3.94
C GLU A 32 -22.01 -19.79 3.35
N LYS A 33 -20.73 -19.69 2.96
CA LYS A 33 -19.93 -20.80 2.43
C LYS A 33 -19.77 -21.92 3.45
N ILE A 34 -19.36 -21.59 4.69
CA ILE A 34 -19.21 -22.56 5.77
C ILE A 34 -20.55 -23.25 6.06
N ALA A 35 -21.64 -22.49 6.12
CA ALA A 35 -22.97 -23.04 6.35
C ALA A 35 -23.42 -23.98 5.21
N LEU A 36 -23.07 -23.68 3.96
CA LEU A 36 -23.38 -24.50 2.79
C LEU A 36 -22.62 -25.83 2.83
N GLU A 37 -21.30 -25.77 3.00
CA GLU A 37 -20.42 -26.93 2.83
C GLU A 37 -20.47 -27.90 4.02
N LEU A 38 -20.79 -27.40 5.23
CA LEU A 38 -20.84 -28.21 6.44
C LEU A 38 -22.24 -28.71 6.82
N ARG A 39 -23.29 -28.30 6.09
CA ARG A 39 -24.68 -28.70 6.37
C ARG A 39 -24.92 -30.21 6.38
N GLU A 40 -24.16 -30.96 5.58
CA GLU A 40 -24.33 -32.41 5.49
C GLU A 40 -23.83 -33.13 6.74
N ARG A 41 -22.96 -32.47 7.51
CA ARG A 41 -22.35 -33.04 8.73
C ARG A 41 -22.96 -32.51 10.01
N TYR A 42 -23.37 -31.24 10.03
CA TYR A 42 -23.98 -30.61 11.19
C TYR A 42 -25.43 -30.28 10.89
N ARG A 43 -26.34 -30.96 11.58
CA ARG A 43 -27.79 -30.75 11.41
C ARG A 43 -28.28 -29.43 11.99
N VAL A 44 -27.58 -28.91 13.00
CA VAL A 44 -27.90 -27.66 13.66
C VAL A 44 -26.74 -26.69 13.45
N LEU A 45 -27.04 -25.56 12.81
CA LEU A 45 -26.12 -24.43 12.63
C LEU A 45 -26.65 -23.22 13.36
N ILE A 46 -25.83 -22.68 14.26
CA ILE A 46 -26.18 -21.51 15.05
C ILE A 46 -25.18 -20.41 14.76
N GLN A 47 -25.66 -19.22 14.44
CA GLN A 47 -24.88 -17.99 14.35
C GLN A 47 -25.12 -17.16 15.60
N TRP A 48 -24.06 -16.63 16.20
CA TRP A 48 -24.12 -15.65 17.26
C TRP A 48 -23.51 -14.33 16.82
N ASP A 49 -24.21 -13.24 17.11
CA ASP A 49 -23.81 -11.85 16.85
C ASP A 49 -24.25 -11.01 18.06
N CYS A 50 -23.39 -10.10 18.52
CA CYS A 50 -23.68 -9.17 19.60
C CYS A 50 -24.97 -8.37 19.41
N GLY A 51 -25.32 -8.01 18.17
CA GLY A 51 -26.53 -7.26 17.87
C GLY A 51 -27.81 -8.12 17.81
N ASN A 52 -27.70 -9.38 17.38
CA ASN A 52 -28.85 -10.22 17.00
C ASN A 52 -29.02 -11.50 17.84
N GLN A 53 -28.20 -11.70 18.88
CA GLN A 53 -28.20 -12.89 19.74
C GLN A 53 -27.91 -14.18 18.94
N PHE A 54 -28.51 -15.32 19.33
CA PHE A 54 -28.37 -16.60 18.65
C PHE A 54 -29.45 -16.78 17.57
N LEU A 55 -29.01 -17.09 16.35
CA LEU A 55 -29.84 -17.32 15.17
C LEU A 55 -29.56 -18.71 14.61
N ASN A 56 -30.59 -19.51 14.40
CA ASN A 56 -30.48 -20.74 13.63
C ASN A 56 -30.38 -20.40 12.14
N LEU A 57 -29.37 -20.95 11.48
CA LEU A 57 -29.16 -20.81 10.04
C LEU A 57 -29.78 -22.00 9.31
N THR A 58 -30.76 -21.73 8.47
CA THR A 58 -31.39 -22.74 7.60
C THR A 58 -31.15 -22.38 6.14
N PRO A 59 -30.21 -23.05 5.45
CA PRO A 59 -29.96 -22.81 4.03
C PRO A 59 -31.17 -23.22 3.18
N ARG A 60 -31.68 -22.31 2.35
CA ARG A 60 -32.74 -22.60 1.39
C ARG A 60 -32.13 -23.02 0.06
N VAL A 61 -32.40 -24.26 -0.33
CA VAL A 61 -31.86 -24.88 -1.56
C VAL A 61 -32.97 -24.94 -2.61
N GLU A 62 -32.76 -24.31 -3.77
CA GLU A 62 -33.62 -24.47 -4.94
C GLU A 62 -32.77 -25.00 -6.10
N ARG A 63 -33.17 -26.14 -6.69
CA ARG A 63 -32.46 -26.80 -7.82
C ARG A 63 -30.95 -27.04 -7.55
N ASN A 64 -30.61 -27.55 -6.37
CA ASN A 64 -29.24 -27.79 -5.91
C ASN A 64 -28.34 -26.53 -5.78
N LEU A 65 -28.90 -25.33 -5.89
CA LEU A 65 -28.22 -24.06 -5.60
C LEU A 65 -28.88 -23.41 -4.39
N ILE A 66 -28.08 -22.88 -3.46
CA ILE A 66 -28.62 -22.12 -2.33
C ILE A 66 -29.02 -20.74 -2.85
N THR A 67 -30.27 -20.37 -2.66
CA THR A 67 -30.78 -19.05 -3.08
C THR A 67 -30.77 -18.04 -1.94
N LYS A 68 -30.81 -18.50 -0.68
CA LYS A 68 -30.78 -17.64 0.52
C LYS A 68 -30.53 -18.45 1.79
N ILE A 69 -29.96 -17.85 2.83
CA ILE A 69 -29.94 -18.41 4.20
C ILE A 69 -31.05 -17.76 5.02
N ASN A 70 -31.98 -18.58 5.51
CA ASN A 70 -33.01 -18.12 6.44
C ASN A 70 -32.46 -18.09 7.87
N LYS A 71 -32.73 -17.00 8.57
CA LYS A 71 -32.34 -16.78 9.96
C LYS A 71 -33.59 -16.80 10.84
N SER A 72 -33.63 -17.67 11.84
CA SER A 72 -34.71 -17.72 12.83
C SER A 72 -34.11 -17.68 14.24
N ALA A 73 -34.78 -17.03 15.19
CA ALA A 73 -34.29 -16.98 16.56
C ALA A 73 -34.11 -18.39 17.15
N THR A 74 -32.97 -18.63 17.81
CA THR A 74 -32.73 -19.91 18.49
C THR A 74 -33.62 -19.98 19.74
N PRO A 75 -34.44 -21.03 19.90
CA PRO A 75 -35.32 -21.17 21.06
C PRO A 75 -34.53 -21.38 22.36
N ASN A 76 -35.12 -21.00 23.50
CA ASN A 76 -34.59 -21.22 24.87
C ASN A 76 -33.26 -20.51 25.21
N VAL A 77 -32.99 -19.36 24.60
CA VAL A 77 -31.86 -18.50 24.98
C VAL A 77 -32.28 -17.60 26.15
N ASN A 78 -31.70 -17.82 27.33
CA ASN A 78 -31.88 -16.93 28.48
C ASN A 78 -30.95 -15.72 28.35
N GLN A 79 -31.53 -14.52 28.21
CA GLN A 79 -30.76 -13.29 28.09
C GLN A 79 -30.16 -12.89 29.44
N GLU A 80 -28.85 -12.64 29.45
CA GLU A 80 -28.10 -12.17 30.61
C GLU A 80 -27.75 -10.68 30.46
N VAL A 81 -27.22 -10.07 31.53
CA VAL A 81 -26.84 -8.64 31.56
C VAL A 81 -25.80 -8.28 30.48
N HIS A 82 -24.96 -9.23 30.08
CA HIS A 82 -23.95 -9.03 29.04
C HIS A 82 -24.07 -10.08 27.92
N PRO A 83 -23.95 -9.71 26.63
CA PRO A 83 -24.01 -10.64 25.51
C PRO A 83 -23.00 -11.78 25.60
N VAL A 84 -21.76 -11.49 26.03
CA VAL A 84 -20.70 -12.51 26.23
C VAL A 84 -21.10 -13.55 27.29
N ILE A 85 -21.74 -13.14 28.38
CA ILE A 85 -22.19 -14.06 29.44
C ILE A 85 -23.35 -14.92 28.92
N THR A 86 -24.27 -14.30 28.18
CA THR A 86 -25.37 -15.01 27.49
C THR A 86 -24.81 -16.10 26.57
N PHE A 87 -23.79 -15.76 25.78
CA PHE A 87 -23.12 -16.67 24.87
C PHE A 87 -22.50 -17.86 25.61
N ILE A 88 -21.68 -17.59 26.62
CA ILE A 88 -20.97 -18.64 27.38
C ILE A 88 -21.96 -19.58 28.06
N LYS A 89 -22.94 -19.04 28.81
CA LYS A 89 -23.92 -19.87 29.54
C LYS A 89 -24.78 -20.71 28.60
N HIS A 90 -25.16 -20.17 27.44
CA HIS A 90 -25.93 -20.94 26.46
C HIS A 90 -25.12 -22.13 25.91
N LEU A 91 -23.85 -21.91 25.60
CA LEU A 91 -22.95 -22.98 25.16
C LEU A 91 -22.66 -24.01 26.26
N GLU A 92 -22.45 -23.60 27.50
CA GLU A 92 -22.29 -24.52 28.64
C GLU A 92 -23.53 -25.40 28.84
N ARG A 93 -24.71 -24.82 28.63
CA ARG A 93 -25.98 -25.54 28.64
C ARG A 93 -26.07 -26.53 27.46
N LEU A 94 -25.69 -26.13 26.26
CA LEU A 94 -25.65 -27.04 25.10
C LEU A 94 -24.71 -28.22 25.36
N ILE A 95 -23.51 -27.96 25.88
CA ILE A 95 -22.51 -29.00 26.20
C ILE A 95 -23.03 -30.00 27.25
N SER A 96 -23.89 -29.57 28.18
CA SER A 96 -24.40 -30.43 29.25
C SER A 96 -25.73 -31.12 28.93
N GLU A 97 -26.60 -30.51 28.12
CA GLU A 97 -27.95 -31.00 27.83
C GLU A 97 -28.10 -31.67 26.45
N ASP A 98 -27.25 -31.36 25.47
CA ASP A 98 -27.40 -31.82 24.08
C ASP A 98 -26.18 -32.63 23.60
N ASN A 99 -26.44 -33.81 23.04
CA ASN A 99 -25.41 -34.67 22.44
C ASN A 99 -25.42 -34.62 20.90
N GLN A 100 -26.27 -33.82 20.28
CA GLN A 100 -26.29 -33.66 18.83
C GLN A 100 -25.12 -32.76 18.39
N PRO A 101 -24.36 -33.13 17.34
CA PRO A 101 -23.30 -32.27 16.81
C PRO A 101 -23.89 -30.97 16.26
N THR A 102 -23.47 -29.86 16.86
CA THR A 102 -23.93 -28.50 16.52
C THR A 102 -22.73 -27.68 16.11
N LEU A 103 -22.84 -26.97 14.97
CA LEU A 103 -21.84 -26.03 14.51
C LEU A 103 -22.25 -24.62 14.92
N ILE A 104 -21.34 -23.91 15.58
CA ILE A 104 -21.58 -22.61 16.17
C ILE A 104 -20.61 -21.61 15.55
N LEU A 105 -21.16 -20.55 14.95
CA LEU A 105 -20.44 -19.46 14.30
C LEU A 105 -20.60 -18.22 15.17
N ALA A 106 -19.55 -17.75 15.83
CA ALA A 106 -19.64 -16.57 16.70
C ALA A 106 -18.79 -15.42 16.14
N LYS A 107 -19.44 -14.28 15.96
CA LYS A 107 -18.83 -13.05 15.45
C LYS A 107 -18.23 -12.21 16.57
N ASP A 108 -17.04 -11.67 16.34
CA ASP A 108 -16.36 -10.66 17.19
C ASP A 108 -16.22 -11.03 18.68
N PHE A 109 -16.41 -12.30 19.03
CA PHE A 109 -16.39 -12.77 20.41
C PHE A 109 -15.04 -12.51 21.07
N LEU A 110 -13.94 -12.78 20.34
CA LEU A 110 -12.60 -12.57 20.85
C LEU A 110 -12.30 -11.09 21.04
N GLU A 111 -12.78 -10.21 20.15
CA GLU A 111 -12.57 -8.76 20.30
C GLU A 111 -13.11 -8.28 21.66
N LEU A 112 -14.32 -8.70 22.00
CA LEU A 112 -14.99 -8.29 23.23
C LEU A 112 -14.31 -8.85 24.49
N VAL A 113 -13.78 -10.07 24.40
CA VAL A 113 -13.10 -10.70 25.54
C VAL A 113 -11.68 -10.15 25.70
N THR A 114 -11.07 -9.59 24.66
CA THR A 114 -9.66 -9.17 24.66
C THR A 114 -9.42 -7.66 24.80
N GLN A 115 -10.42 -6.81 24.58
CA GLN A 115 -10.30 -5.36 24.78
C GLN A 115 -9.84 -5.00 26.21
N GLY A 116 -9.03 -3.94 26.35
CA GLY A 116 -8.21 -3.62 27.54
C GLY A 116 -8.96 -3.33 28.87
N ASN A 117 -10.28 -3.42 28.89
CA ASN A 117 -11.13 -3.30 30.09
C ASN A 117 -11.87 -4.60 30.44
N SER A 118 -11.57 -5.71 29.76
CA SER A 118 -12.27 -6.98 29.96
C SER A 118 -12.03 -7.55 31.34
N ARG A 119 -13.13 -7.90 32.02
CA ARG A 119 -13.10 -8.50 33.35
C ARG A 119 -12.36 -9.84 33.27
N SER A 120 -11.41 -10.07 34.19
CA SER A 120 -10.69 -11.34 34.33
C SER A 120 -11.61 -12.57 34.38
N ASP A 121 -12.84 -12.35 34.86
CA ASP A 121 -13.90 -13.34 34.96
C ASP A 121 -14.29 -13.91 33.57
N TRP A 122 -14.37 -13.07 32.53
CA TRP A 122 -14.75 -13.49 31.18
C TRP A 122 -13.65 -14.33 30.51
N LEU A 123 -12.40 -13.97 30.75
CA LEU A 123 -11.25 -14.73 30.26
C LEU A 123 -11.23 -16.14 30.82
N ARG A 124 -11.50 -16.28 32.13
CA ARG A 124 -11.58 -17.58 32.79
C ARG A 124 -12.74 -18.42 32.26
N LEU A 125 -13.94 -17.85 32.21
CA LEU A 125 -15.12 -18.54 31.69
C LEU A 125 -14.96 -18.98 30.23
N SER A 126 -14.32 -18.16 29.40
CA SER A 126 -14.03 -18.51 27.99
C SER A 126 -13.06 -19.70 27.87
N LYS A 127 -12.05 -19.77 28.75
CA LYS A 127 -11.13 -20.92 28.80
C LYS A 127 -11.86 -22.20 29.19
N ASP A 128 -12.67 -22.14 30.24
CA ASP A 128 -13.44 -23.29 30.74
C ASP A 128 -14.40 -23.80 29.64
N LEU A 129 -15.06 -22.87 28.92
CA LEU A 129 -15.88 -23.17 27.74
C LEU A 129 -15.10 -23.89 26.63
N PHE A 130 -13.93 -23.36 26.21
CA PHE A 130 -13.13 -23.99 25.14
C PHE A 130 -12.62 -25.38 25.55
N PHE A 131 -12.31 -25.60 26.82
CA PHE A 131 -12.00 -26.93 27.34
C PHE A 131 -13.23 -27.87 27.31
N GLY A 132 -14.40 -27.36 27.67
CA GLY A 132 -15.67 -28.11 27.59
C GLY A 132 -15.99 -28.56 26.18
N LEU A 133 -15.79 -27.67 25.19
CA LEU A 133 -16.01 -27.97 23.77
C LEU A 133 -15.11 -29.09 23.24
N LYS A 134 -13.86 -29.21 23.72
CA LYS A 134 -12.96 -30.33 23.34
C LYS A 134 -13.53 -31.71 23.70
N ARG A 135 -14.41 -31.79 24.70
CA ARG A 135 -15.03 -33.04 25.17
C ARG A 135 -16.45 -33.25 24.62
N SER A 136 -16.97 -32.32 23.84
CA SER A 136 -18.34 -32.35 23.31
C SER A 136 -18.36 -32.61 21.80
N PRO A 137 -19.52 -32.99 21.24
CA PRO A 137 -19.68 -33.15 19.80
C PRO A 137 -19.87 -31.81 19.07
N HIS A 138 -19.95 -30.69 19.79
CA HIS A 138 -20.15 -29.36 19.20
C HIS A 138 -18.82 -28.77 18.71
N ARG A 139 -18.89 -27.93 17.68
CA ARG A 139 -17.74 -27.22 17.12
C ARG A 139 -18.00 -25.73 17.06
N LEU A 140 -16.99 -24.95 17.39
CA LEU A 140 -17.05 -23.50 17.46
C LEU A 140 -16.08 -22.88 16.45
N ILE A 141 -16.61 -21.98 15.63
CA ILE A 141 -15.86 -21.13 14.72
C ILE A 141 -16.01 -19.69 15.21
N LEU A 142 -14.90 -19.03 15.44
CA LEU A 142 -14.83 -17.63 15.86
C LEU A 142 -14.30 -16.80 14.69
N THR A 143 -15.06 -15.80 14.23
CA THR A 143 -14.55 -14.84 13.25
C THR A 143 -13.95 -13.64 13.97
N HIS A 144 -12.86 -13.12 13.42
CA HIS A 144 -12.22 -11.89 13.88
C HIS A 144 -11.50 -11.17 12.74
N HIS A 145 -11.09 -9.94 12.99
CA HIS A 145 -10.34 -9.11 12.04
C HIS A 145 -9.09 -8.54 12.70
N GLU A 146 -7.90 -8.90 12.21
CA GLU A 146 -6.59 -8.33 12.64
C GLU A 146 -6.37 -8.37 14.17
N LEU A 147 -6.91 -9.38 14.84
CA LEU A 147 -6.83 -9.53 16.29
C LEU A 147 -5.65 -10.42 16.68
N ASN A 148 -4.74 -9.88 17.49
CA ASN A 148 -3.69 -10.67 18.11
C ASN A 148 -4.31 -11.58 19.18
N ILE A 149 -4.41 -12.87 18.86
CA ILE A 149 -4.91 -13.87 19.81
C ILE A 149 -3.97 -13.91 21.01
N PRO A 150 -4.45 -13.62 22.23
CA PRO A 150 -3.61 -13.65 23.41
C PRO A 150 -2.98 -15.03 23.63
N HIS A 151 -1.74 -15.04 24.13
CA HIS A 151 -0.96 -16.27 24.35
C HIS A 151 -1.70 -17.37 25.11
N TYR A 152 -2.61 -17.01 26.01
CA TYR A 152 -3.37 -17.96 26.82
C TYR A 152 -4.50 -18.69 26.07
N PHE A 153 -4.81 -18.34 24.82
CA PHE A 153 -5.75 -19.07 23.96
C PHE A 153 -5.06 -19.89 22.86
N GLN A 154 -3.75 -19.71 22.63
CA GLN A 154 -3.01 -20.31 21.51
C GLN A 154 -3.06 -21.86 21.50
N ASP A 155 -3.09 -22.52 22.66
CA ASP A 155 -3.20 -23.99 22.76
C ASP A 155 -4.65 -24.52 22.72
N LEU A 156 -5.63 -23.60 22.78
CA LEU A 156 -7.05 -23.92 22.87
C LEU A 156 -7.79 -23.67 21.56
N VAL A 157 -7.24 -22.78 20.73
CA VAL A 157 -7.86 -22.28 19.52
C VAL A 157 -6.89 -22.44 18.37
N TRP A 158 -7.35 -23.02 17.27
CA TRP A 158 -6.56 -23.13 16.05
C TRP A 158 -6.89 -21.98 15.10
N GLU A 159 -5.89 -21.28 14.59
CA GLU A 159 -6.08 -20.15 13.69
C GLU A 159 -6.04 -20.60 12.23
N LEU A 160 -7.04 -20.16 11.45
CA LEU A 160 -7.08 -20.22 10.00
C LEU A 160 -7.18 -18.80 9.45
N SER A 161 -6.56 -18.57 8.29
CA SER A 161 -6.71 -17.31 7.57
C SER A 161 -7.71 -17.46 6.43
N ASN A 162 -8.52 -16.44 6.21
CA ASN A 162 -9.30 -16.25 4.99
C ASN A 162 -8.63 -15.14 4.16
N PRO A 163 -7.57 -15.46 3.40
CA PRO A 163 -6.84 -14.46 2.64
C PRO A 163 -7.69 -13.90 1.50
N LEU A 164 -7.27 -12.76 0.98
CA LEU A 164 -7.85 -12.16 -0.22
C LEU A 164 -7.75 -13.13 -1.43
N PRO A 165 -8.64 -13.00 -2.43
CA PRO A 165 -8.66 -13.88 -3.58
C PRO A 165 -7.33 -13.84 -4.36
N THR A 166 -6.86 -15.01 -4.78
CA THR A 166 -5.66 -15.13 -5.62
C THR A 166 -5.93 -14.63 -7.05
N GLU A 167 -4.90 -14.35 -7.84
CA GLU A 167 -5.06 -13.90 -9.23
C GLU A 167 -6.00 -14.80 -10.07
N LEU A 168 -5.82 -16.12 -9.97
CA LEU A 168 -6.67 -17.10 -10.66
C LEU A 168 -8.12 -17.02 -10.20
N GLU A 169 -8.36 -16.80 -8.91
CA GLU A 169 -9.70 -16.66 -8.36
C GLU A 169 -10.34 -15.33 -8.75
N VAL A 170 -9.57 -14.24 -8.74
CA VAL A 170 -10.03 -12.91 -9.23
C VAL A 170 -10.43 -13.02 -10.69
N GLU A 171 -9.65 -13.72 -11.51
CA GLU A 171 -10.00 -13.94 -12.91
C GLU A 171 -11.30 -14.72 -13.08
N GLN A 172 -11.49 -15.79 -12.31
CA GLN A 172 -12.74 -16.55 -12.32
C GLN A 172 -13.95 -15.70 -11.87
N LEU A 173 -13.81 -14.94 -10.78
CA LEU A 173 -14.86 -14.04 -10.28
C LEU A 173 -15.20 -12.95 -11.30
N LYS A 174 -14.19 -12.34 -11.92
CA LYS A 174 -14.34 -11.39 -13.02
C LYS A 174 -15.15 -11.98 -14.16
N ILE A 175 -14.75 -13.15 -14.67
CA ILE A 175 -15.43 -13.82 -15.79
C ILE A 175 -16.87 -14.17 -15.42
N ASN A 176 -17.10 -14.75 -14.24
CA ASN A 176 -18.42 -15.13 -13.77
C ASN A 176 -19.35 -13.91 -13.65
N LYS A 177 -18.85 -12.81 -13.05
CA LYS A 177 -19.64 -11.59 -12.84
C LYS A 177 -19.93 -10.87 -14.16
N ILE A 178 -18.96 -10.72 -15.06
CA ILE A 178 -19.18 -10.11 -16.38
C ILE A 178 -20.20 -10.93 -17.19
N THR A 179 -20.09 -12.26 -17.16
CA THR A 179 -21.04 -13.15 -17.84
C THR A 179 -22.45 -12.97 -17.27
N PHE A 180 -22.58 -12.94 -15.94
CA PHE A 180 -23.85 -12.69 -15.27
C PHE A 180 -24.46 -11.33 -15.64
N LEU A 181 -23.67 -10.25 -15.61
CA LEU A 181 -24.11 -8.90 -15.97
C LEU A 181 -24.56 -8.83 -17.43
N SER A 182 -23.83 -9.46 -18.35
CA SER A 182 -24.19 -9.52 -19.76
C SER A 182 -25.50 -10.28 -20.01
N ALA A 183 -25.74 -11.38 -19.28
CA ALA A 183 -26.97 -12.15 -19.38
C ALA A 183 -28.17 -11.36 -18.84
N ASN A 184 -27.98 -10.66 -17.73
CA ASN A 184 -29.00 -9.81 -17.11
C ASN A 184 -29.35 -8.61 -18.01
N ALA A 185 -28.37 -7.96 -18.62
CA ALA A 185 -28.58 -6.87 -19.57
C ALA A 185 -29.38 -7.33 -20.81
N ARG A 186 -29.04 -8.50 -21.39
CA ARG A 186 -29.79 -9.10 -22.50
C ARG A 186 -31.24 -9.39 -22.16
N GLN A 187 -31.50 -9.89 -20.95
CA GLN A 187 -32.88 -10.16 -20.49
C GLN A 187 -33.70 -8.88 -20.34
N ASN A 188 -33.06 -7.76 -20.00
CA ASN A 188 -33.72 -6.47 -19.80
C ASN A 188 -33.65 -5.53 -21.02
N ASN A 189 -33.20 -6.00 -22.19
CA ASN A 189 -33.00 -5.19 -23.40
C ASN A 189 -32.15 -3.93 -23.17
N ILE A 190 -31.08 -4.05 -22.37
CA ILE A 190 -30.11 -2.98 -22.15
C ILE A 190 -28.88 -3.25 -23.03
N ASP A 191 -28.43 -2.24 -23.78
CA ASP A 191 -27.18 -2.30 -24.52
C ASP A 191 -26.01 -2.44 -23.53
N PHE A 192 -25.30 -3.57 -23.62
CA PHE A 192 -24.16 -3.90 -22.77
C PHE A 192 -23.03 -4.45 -23.62
N GLU A 193 -21.98 -3.65 -23.78
CA GLU A 193 -20.80 -4.03 -24.55
C GLU A 193 -19.61 -4.36 -23.64
N VAL A 194 -18.90 -5.43 -23.98
CA VAL A 194 -17.61 -5.78 -23.35
C VAL A 194 -16.56 -5.61 -24.44
N ASN A 195 -15.76 -4.55 -24.32
CA ASN A 195 -14.73 -4.22 -25.31
C ASN A 195 -13.40 -4.05 -24.59
N LEU A 196 -12.66 -5.16 -24.45
CA LEU A 196 -11.34 -5.21 -23.84
C LEU A 196 -10.42 -6.10 -24.68
N SER A 197 -9.21 -5.63 -24.98
CA SER A 197 -8.13 -6.47 -25.51
C SER A 197 -7.61 -7.46 -24.45
N GLU A 198 -6.88 -8.51 -24.86
CA GLU A 198 -6.27 -9.45 -23.90
C GLU A 198 -5.39 -8.74 -22.86
N GLN A 199 -4.63 -7.72 -23.28
CA GLN A 199 -3.81 -6.92 -22.37
C GLN A 199 -4.67 -6.16 -21.36
N GLN A 200 -5.78 -5.57 -21.81
CA GLN A 200 -6.71 -4.83 -20.94
C GLN A 200 -7.46 -5.77 -19.98
N GLN A 201 -7.75 -7.00 -20.39
CA GLN A 201 -8.33 -8.00 -19.49
C GLN A 201 -7.38 -8.38 -18.35
N ARG A 202 -6.08 -8.47 -18.62
CA ARG A 202 -5.06 -8.69 -17.58
C ARG A 202 -4.93 -7.48 -16.66
N GLN A 203 -4.88 -6.27 -17.22
CA GLN A 203 -4.87 -5.03 -16.43
C GLN A 203 -6.11 -4.90 -15.53
N LEU A 204 -7.28 -5.31 -16.02
CA LEU A 204 -8.51 -5.36 -15.22
C LEU A 204 -8.41 -6.38 -14.09
N THR A 205 -7.86 -7.58 -14.33
CA THR A 205 -7.59 -8.55 -13.26
C THR A 205 -6.67 -7.93 -12.21
N GLY A 206 -5.56 -7.32 -12.62
CA GLY A 206 -4.62 -6.65 -11.70
C GLY A 206 -5.28 -5.51 -10.90
N ALA A 207 -6.16 -4.73 -11.53
CA ALA A 207 -6.90 -3.68 -10.83
C ALA A 207 -7.84 -4.23 -9.74
N LEU A 208 -8.43 -5.41 -9.96
CA LEU A 208 -9.34 -6.09 -9.03
C LEU A 208 -8.62 -6.92 -7.96
N GLN A 209 -7.36 -7.31 -8.18
CA GLN A 209 -6.56 -8.04 -7.20
C GLN A 209 -6.50 -7.29 -5.87
N GLY A 210 -6.41 -8.01 -4.76
CA GLY A 210 -6.35 -7.43 -3.41
C GLY A 210 -7.61 -6.71 -2.93
N MET A 211 -8.72 -6.80 -3.67
CA MET A 211 -10.05 -6.49 -3.17
C MET A 211 -10.69 -7.76 -2.56
N THR A 212 -11.66 -7.58 -1.66
CA THR A 212 -12.48 -8.70 -1.20
C THR A 212 -13.38 -9.21 -2.31
N THR A 213 -13.93 -10.43 -2.17
CA THR A 213 -14.89 -11.00 -3.12
C THR A 213 -16.07 -10.05 -3.39
N GLU A 214 -16.61 -9.45 -2.33
CA GLU A 214 -17.72 -8.49 -2.39
C GLU A 214 -17.28 -7.19 -3.06
N GLY A 215 -16.09 -6.70 -2.72
CA GLY A 215 -15.54 -5.47 -3.31
C GLY A 215 -15.31 -5.61 -4.82
N ILE A 216 -14.87 -6.78 -5.30
CA ILE A 216 -14.73 -7.09 -6.73
C ILE A 216 -16.09 -7.02 -7.41
N GLU A 217 -17.10 -7.66 -6.83
CA GLU A 217 -18.45 -7.67 -7.39
C GLU A 217 -19.08 -6.29 -7.46
N ASP A 218 -18.98 -5.52 -6.38
CA ASP A 218 -19.52 -4.16 -6.29
C ASP A 218 -18.82 -3.21 -7.26
N ALA A 219 -17.49 -3.29 -7.37
CA ALA A 219 -16.71 -2.46 -8.29
C ALA A 219 -17.05 -2.75 -9.75
N LEU A 220 -17.12 -4.03 -10.13
CA LEU A 220 -17.52 -4.45 -11.47
C LEU A 220 -18.94 -4.00 -11.80
N GLN A 221 -19.86 -4.12 -10.85
CA GLN A 221 -21.25 -3.73 -11.04
C GLN A 221 -21.41 -2.20 -11.20
N LEU A 222 -20.72 -1.42 -10.36
CA LEU A 222 -20.77 0.05 -10.43
C LEU A 222 -20.25 0.56 -11.77
N VAL A 223 -19.12 0.02 -12.23
CA VAL A 223 -18.51 0.39 -13.51
C VAL A 223 -19.35 -0.07 -14.70
N ALA A 224 -19.88 -1.29 -14.65
CA ALA A 224 -20.80 -1.81 -15.65
C ALA A 224 -22.03 -0.91 -15.85
N ILE A 225 -22.60 -0.41 -14.76
CA ILE A 225 -23.76 0.50 -14.78
C ILE A 225 -23.34 1.88 -15.32
N THR A 226 -22.23 2.41 -14.84
CA THR A 226 -21.76 3.76 -15.20
C THR A 226 -21.43 3.88 -16.69
N ASN A 227 -20.78 2.85 -17.25
CA ASN A 227 -20.29 2.87 -18.63
C ASN A 227 -21.23 2.14 -19.61
N ARG A 228 -22.36 1.57 -19.13
CA ARG A 228 -23.23 0.66 -19.90
C ARG A 228 -22.47 -0.50 -20.54
N GLY A 229 -21.54 -1.07 -19.80
CA GLY A 229 -20.60 -2.05 -20.34
C GLY A 229 -19.29 -2.08 -19.56
N ILE A 230 -18.37 -2.93 -20.02
CA ILE A 230 -16.99 -2.97 -19.52
C ILE A 230 -16.10 -2.43 -20.64
N THR A 231 -15.67 -1.18 -20.50
CA THR A 231 -14.80 -0.46 -21.44
C THR A 231 -13.40 -0.28 -20.86
N PRO A 232 -12.38 0.16 -21.61
CA PRO A 232 -11.04 0.39 -21.06
C PRO A 232 -11.01 1.41 -19.90
N GLN A 233 -11.96 2.35 -19.86
CA GLN A 233 -12.11 3.32 -18.75
C GLN A 233 -12.47 2.64 -17.42
N ALA A 234 -13.03 1.42 -17.46
CA ALA A 234 -13.33 0.61 -16.29
C ALA A 234 -12.11 0.40 -15.39
N ILE A 235 -10.94 0.20 -16.00
CA ILE A 235 -9.69 -0.10 -15.28
C ILE A 235 -9.32 1.09 -14.40
N THR A 236 -9.32 2.30 -14.96
CA THR A 236 -9.01 3.53 -14.22
C THR A 236 -10.05 3.80 -13.12
N GLN A 237 -11.33 3.55 -13.39
CA GLN A 237 -12.41 3.73 -12.40
C GLN A 237 -12.27 2.74 -11.23
N ILE A 238 -11.97 1.46 -11.50
CA ILE A 238 -11.77 0.44 -10.45
C ILE A 238 -10.56 0.78 -9.59
N LEU A 239 -9.45 1.19 -10.20
CA LEU A 239 -8.29 1.66 -9.44
C LEU A 239 -8.65 2.84 -8.53
N GLU A 240 -9.50 3.76 -8.99
CA GLU A 240 -9.94 4.90 -8.18
C GLU A 240 -10.87 4.48 -7.04
N ILE A 241 -11.81 3.56 -7.27
CA ILE A 241 -12.66 2.96 -6.22
C ILE A 241 -11.78 2.27 -5.17
N LYS A 242 -10.78 1.50 -5.61
CA LYS A 242 -9.85 0.81 -4.73
C LYS A 242 -9.02 1.79 -3.90
N LYS A 243 -8.54 2.89 -4.49
CA LYS A 243 -7.88 3.98 -3.76
C LYS A 243 -8.80 4.60 -2.72
N GLN A 244 -10.05 4.92 -3.07
CA GLN A 244 -11.01 5.50 -2.12
C GLN A 244 -11.29 4.56 -0.94
N HIS A 245 -11.47 3.27 -1.22
CA HIS A 245 -11.69 2.27 -0.19
C HIS A 245 -10.47 2.13 0.74
N LEU A 246 -9.26 2.11 0.21
CA LEU A 246 -8.04 2.02 1.02
C LEU A 246 -7.73 3.34 1.75
N ALA A 247 -8.09 4.49 1.16
CA ALA A 247 -8.02 5.78 1.83
C ALA A 247 -8.93 5.83 3.06
N SER A 248 -10.11 5.21 2.99
CA SER A 248 -10.99 5.07 4.16
C SER A 248 -10.38 4.23 5.29
N LYS A 249 -9.43 3.34 4.96
CA LYS A 249 -8.65 2.54 5.91
C LYS A 249 -7.37 3.22 6.40
N GLY A 250 -7.19 4.51 6.11
CA GLY A 250 -6.04 5.30 6.58
C GLY A 250 -4.82 5.30 5.65
N VAL A 251 -4.89 4.65 4.47
CA VAL A 251 -3.83 4.73 3.46
C VAL A 251 -3.82 6.11 2.81
N THR A 252 -2.66 6.75 2.76
CA THR A 252 -2.50 8.02 2.07
C THR A 252 -1.98 7.77 0.66
N PHE A 253 -2.56 8.40 -0.35
CA PHE A 253 -2.07 8.34 -1.74
C PHE A 253 -1.41 9.67 -2.13
N ALA A 254 -0.33 9.59 -2.88
CA ALA A 254 0.32 10.76 -3.44
C ALA A 254 -0.52 11.30 -4.61
N PRO A 255 -0.73 12.62 -4.70
CA PRO A 255 -1.33 13.21 -5.88
C PRO A 255 -0.38 13.09 -7.07
N SER A 256 -0.93 13.10 -8.28
CA SER A 256 -0.17 13.29 -9.52
C SER A 256 0.70 14.55 -9.44
N PRO A 257 1.85 14.58 -10.15
CA PRO A 257 2.70 15.76 -10.16
C PRO A 257 1.93 16.97 -10.72
N ASP A 258 2.08 18.11 -10.06
CA ASP A 258 1.46 19.39 -10.40
C ASP A 258 2.08 20.05 -11.65
N VAL A 259 3.34 19.69 -11.91
CA VAL A 259 4.11 20.10 -13.08
C VAL A 259 5.00 18.96 -13.57
N PRO A 260 5.35 18.92 -14.87
CA PRO A 260 6.36 18.00 -15.38
C PRO A 260 7.71 18.17 -14.67
N VAL A 261 8.39 17.05 -14.38
CA VAL A 261 9.76 17.04 -13.86
C VAL A 261 10.74 17.35 -14.98
N GLN A 262 11.75 18.19 -14.71
CA GLN A 262 12.78 18.61 -15.68
C GLN A 262 14.19 18.33 -15.14
N GLY A 263 15.17 18.18 -16.04
CA GLY A 263 16.58 18.04 -15.71
C GLY A 263 17.02 16.75 -15.00
N LEU A 264 16.19 15.69 -15.04
CA LEU A 264 16.50 14.39 -14.44
C LEU A 264 16.53 13.25 -15.48
N PRO A 265 17.35 13.36 -16.55
CA PRO A 265 17.30 12.44 -17.68
C PRO A 265 17.67 10.99 -17.32
N ALA A 266 18.59 10.79 -16.37
CA ALA A 266 18.97 9.44 -15.95
C ALA A 266 17.80 8.73 -15.25
N ILE A 267 17.00 9.47 -14.46
CA ILE A 267 15.82 8.93 -13.79
C ILE A 267 14.75 8.56 -14.80
N SER A 268 14.45 9.45 -15.76
CA SER A 268 13.48 9.16 -16.82
C SER A 268 13.90 7.98 -17.70
N HIS A 269 15.17 7.92 -18.11
CA HIS A 269 15.68 6.82 -18.90
C HIS A 269 15.60 5.48 -18.14
N TRP A 270 16.01 5.48 -16.87
CA TRP A 270 15.88 4.30 -16.02
C TRP A 270 14.42 3.88 -15.84
N ALA A 271 13.51 4.81 -15.58
CA ALA A 271 12.09 4.51 -15.39
C ALA A 271 11.46 3.86 -16.64
N GLN A 272 11.84 4.33 -17.83
CA GLN A 272 11.42 3.73 -19.10
C GLN A 272 11.97 2.31 -19.30
N MET A 273 13.23 2.08 -18.93
CA MET A 273 13.84 0.76 -19.00
C MET A 273 13.21 -0.25 -18.03
N GLN A 274 12.71 0.22 -16.88
CA GLN A 274 12.06 -0.64 -15.89
C GLN A 274 10.57 -0.88 -16.17
N LEU A 275 9.91 0.00 -16.92
CA LEU A 275 8.46 -0.09 -17.19
C LEU A 275 8.00 -1.48 -17.69
N PRO A 276 8.70 -2.16 -18.63
CA PRO A 276 8.31 -3.48 -19.09
C PRO A 276 8.38 -4.57 -18.00
N LEU A 277 9.18 -4.37 -16.95
CA LEU A 277 9.35 -5.33 -15.84
C LEU A 277 8.15 -5.34 -14.88
N LEU A 278 7.23 -4.39 -15.01
CA LEU A 278 5.95 -4.38 -14.28
C LEU A 278 4.99 -5.47 -14.76
N ASP A 279 5.19 -6.02 -15.97
CA ASP A 279 4.46 -7.21 -16.40
C ASP A 279 5.12 -8.47 -15.82
N ALA A 280 4.60 -8.94 -14.69
CA ALA A 280 5.06 -10.16 -14.02
C ALA A 280 5.11 -11.38 -14.95
N THR A 281 4.19 -11.50 -15.90
CA THR A 281 4.13 -12.65 -16.81
C THR A 281 5.29 -12.61 -17.78
N SER A 282 5.46 -11.48 -18.47
CA SER A 282 6.59 -11.26 -19.38
C SER A 282 7.92 -11.48 -18.67
N ARG A 283 8.07 -10.88 -17.49
CA ARG A 283 9.27 -10.99 -16.66
C ARG A 283 9.58 -12.43 -16.25
N ALA A 284 8.58 -13.20 -15.82
CA ALA A 284 8.74 -14.61 -15.45
C ALA A 284 9.19 -15.47 -16.64
N THR A 285 8.68 -15.23 -17.85
CA THR A 285 9.11 -15.99 -19.05
C THR A 285 10.58 -15.78 -19.39
N HIS A 286 11.14 -14.62 -19.03
CA HIS A 286 12.54 -14.26 -19.27
C HIS A 286 13.45 -14.44 -18.05
N HIS A 287 12.95 -15.00 -16.94
CA HIS A 287 13.70 -15.17 -15.69
C HIS A 287 14.33 -13.86 -15.18
N LEU A 288 13.61 -12.76 -15.34
CA LEU A 288 14.05 -11.43 -14.92
C LEU A 288 13.50 -11.09 -13.52
N ASP A 289 14.28 -10.33 -12.75
CA ASP A 289 13.90 -9.86 -11.41
C ASP A 289 13.01 -8.61 -11.48
N GLN A 290 12.27 -8.37 -10.39
CA GLN A 290 11.42 -7.20 -10.22
C GLN A 290 12.18 -5.89 -10.45
N PRO A 291 11.47 -4.81 -10.82
CA PRO A 291 12.07 -3.49 -10.85
C PRO A 291 12.73 -3.17 -9.52
N ALA A 292 13.95 -2.63 -9.58
CA ALA A 292 14.69 -2.29 -8.37
C ALA A 292 13.96 -1.19 -7.57
N HIS A 293 13.98 -1.30 -6.24
CA HIS A 293 13.58 -0.21 -5.36
C HIS A 293 14.48 1.01 -5.59
N ILE A 294 13.98 2.21 -5.31
CA ILE A 294 14.67 3.46 -5.67
C ILE A 294 14.93 4.30 -4.42
N LEU A 295 16.11 4.89 -4.33
CA LEU A 295 16.44 5.85 -3.28
C LEU A 295 16.98 7.14 -3.92
N PHE A 296 16.27 8.25 -3.72
CA PHE A 296 16.71 9.58 -4.13
C PHE A 296 17.42 10.27 -2.97
N ILE A 297 18.71 10.55 -3.10
CA ILE A 297 19.49 11.32 -2.14
C ILE A 297 19.89 12.65 -2.75
N GLY A 298 19.75 13.74 -2.01
CA GLY A 298 20.16 15.05 -2.50
C GLY A 298 19.61 16.17 -1.64
N VAL A 299 20.02 17.42 -1.89
CA VAL A 299 19.56 18.54 -1.07
C VAL A 299 18.04 18.75 -1.18
N SER A 300 17.44 19.35 -0.15
CA SER A 300 16.00 19.60 -0.15
C SER A 300 15.60 20.55 -1.30
N GLY A 301 14.40 20.39 -1.83
CA GLY A 301 13.87 21.26 -2.89
C GLY A 301 14.35 20.97 -4.32
N THR A 302 15.18 19.95 -4.56
CA THR A 302 15.65 19.57 -5.92
C THR A 302 14.70 18.68 -6.72
N GLY A 303 13.51 18.40 -6.19
CA GLY A 303 12.47 17.65 -6.92
C GLY A 303 12.46 16.14 -6.69
N LYS A 304 13.16 15.61 -5.67
CA LYS A 304 13.15 14.17 -5.31
C LYS A 304 11.72 13.60 -5.16
N SER A 305 10.88 14.26 -4.36
CA SER A 305 9.48 13.85 -4.16
C SER A 305 8.63 14.00 -5.42
N LEU A 306 8.96 14.96 -6.29
CA LEU A 306 8.28 15.14 -7.58
C LEU A 306 8.69 14.04 -8.57
N ALA A 307 9.95 13.59 -8.55
CA ALA A 307 10.45 12.48 -9.35
C ALA A 307 9.73 11.18 -9.04
N VAL A 308 9.52 10.87 -7.75
CA VAL A 308 8.73 9.69 -7.32
C VAL A 308 7.31 9.73 -7.92
N LYS A 309 6.64 10.88 -7.82
CA LYS A 309 5.28 11.07 -8.37
C LYS A 309 5.26 10.96 -9.89
N ALA A 310 6.28 11.47 -10.56
CA ALA A 310 6.41 11.38 -12.02
C ALA A 310 6.61 9.94 -12.47
N ILE A 311 7.44 9.15 -11.78
CA ILE A 311 7.62 7.72 -12.08
C ILE A 311 6.31 6.96 -11.93
N ALA A 312 5.58 7.16 -10.83
CA ALA A 312 4.29 6.50 -10.62
C ALA A 312 3.27 6.87 -11.71
N ALA A 313 3.24 8.15 -12.12
CA ALA A 313 2.37 8.63 -13.18
C ALA A 313 2.76 8.05 -14.56
N GLU A 314 4.06 7.98 -14.87
CA GLU A 314 4.60 7.39 -16.11
C GLU A 314 4.31 5.88 -16.18
N TRP A 315 4.43 5.19 -15.05
CA TRP A 315 4.11 3.76 -14.94
C TRP A 315 2.61 3.48 -14.89
N GLY A 316 1.78 4.49 -14.65
CA GLY A 316 0.33 4.34 -14.53
C GLY A 316 -0.09 3.53 -13.30
N VAL A 317 0.73 3.52 -12.24
CA VAL A 317 0.49 2.74 -11.02
C VAL A 317 0.11 3.66 -9.84
N PRO A 318 -0.66 3.16 -8.85
CA PRO A 318 -0.93 3.92 -7.62
C PRO A 318 0.37 4.22 -6.86
N CYS A 319 0.44 5.42 -6.25
CA CYS A 319 1.53 5.83 -5.38
C CYS A 319 1.01 5.99 -3.95
N LEU A 320 1.37 5.06 -3.06
CA LEU A 320 1.05 5.10 -1.64
C LEU A 320 2.11 5.91 -0.90
N VAL A 321 1.71 6.63 0.15
CA VAL A 321 2.61 7.37 1.03
C VAL A 321 2.67 6.67 2.37
N LEU A 322 3.87 6.20 2.73
CA LEU A 322 4.17 5.66 4.05
C LEU A 322 4.78 6.76 4.92
N ASP A 323 3.97 7.28 5.85
CA ASP A 323 4.44 8.24 6.85
C ASP A 323 4.96 7.49 8.08
N LEU A 324 6.28 7.23 8.08
CA LEU A 324 6.96 6.59 9.20
C LEU A 324 6.85 7.41 10.50
N GLY A 325 6.74 8.74 10.41
CA GLY A 325 6.58 9.60 11.59
C GLY A 325 5.25 9.39 12.29
N LYS A 326 4.15 9.25 11.54
CA LYS A 326 2.83 8.93 12.09
C LYS A 326 2.77 7.57 12.77
N LEU A 327 3.50 6.58 12.25
CA LEU A 327 3.51 5.24 12.84
C LEU A 327 4.20 5.17 14.20
N MET A 328 5.07 6.14 14.49
CA MET A 328 5.85 6.21 15.73
C MET A 328 5.19 7.02 16.85
N SER A 329 4.05 7.67 16.61
CA SER A 329 3.36 8.41 17.66
C SER A 329 2.76 7.45 18.71
N LYS A 330 2.92 7.78 20.00
CA LYS A 330 2.57 6.94 21.16
C LYS A 330 1.08 6.58 21.31
N GLU A 331 0.21 7.11 20.44
CA GLU A 331 -1.25 7.06 20.58
C GLU A 331 -1.87 5.83 19.90
N LEU A 332 -1.10 5.02 19.16
CA LEU A 332 -1.60 3.93 18.31
C LEU A 332 -0.83 2.62 18.52
N GLY A 333 -1.07 1.91 19.62
CA GLY A 333 -0.72 0.48 19.75
C GLY A 333 0.71 0.07 19.32
N SER A 334 0.88 -1.16 18.82
CA SER A 334 2.17 -1.68 18.33
C SER A 334 2.50 -1.12 16.94
N SER A 335 3.43 -0.16 16.85
CA SER A 335 3.87 0.46 15.59
C SER A 335 4.29 -0.53 14.50
N GLU A 336 4.81 -1.70 14.89
CA GLU A 336 5.18 -2.78 13.97
C GLU A 336 3.95 -3.44 13.32
N ALA A 337 2.86 -3.63 14.07
CA ALA A 337 1.62 -4.22 13.54
C ALA A 337 0.98 -3.28 12.50
N ASN A 338 0.97 -1.97 12.78
CA ASN A 338 0.48 -0.97 11.84
C ASN A 338 1.34 -0.92 10.56
N LEU A 339 2.67 -1.01 10.68
CA LEU A 339 3.56 -1.10 9.52
C LEU A 339 3.23 -2.34 8.68
N ARG A 340 3.09 -3.52 9.30
CA ARG A 340 2.74 -4.76 8.59
C ARG A 340 1.39 -4.66 7.88
N SER A 341 0.37 -4.08 8.52
CA SER A 341 -0.94 -3.88 7.87
C SER A 341 -0.82 -2.96 6.65
N ILE A 342 -0.06 -1.85 6.72
CA ILE A 342 0.16 -0.99 5.55
C ILE A 342 0.91 -1.72 4.44
N LEU A 343 1.92 -2.52 4.78
CA LEU A 343 2.67 -3.30 3.79
C LEU A 343 1.77 -4.34 3.10
N GLN A 344 0.92 -5.06 3.86
CA GLN A 344 -0.08 -5.97 3.29
C GLN A 344 -1.08 -5.25 2.38
N GLN A 345 -1.49 -4.03 2.75
CA GLN A 345 -2.35 -3.21 1.91
C GLN A 345 -1.64 -2.74 0.63
N ALA A 346 -0.33 -2.48 0.68
CA ALA A 346 0.48 -2.19 -0.50
C ALA A 346 0.61 -3.43 -1.41
N GLU A 347 0.86 -4.61 -0.84
CA GLU A 347 0.89 -5.89 -1.58
C GLU A 347 -0.44 -6.16 -2.28
N ALA A 348 -1.55 -5.92 -1.59
CA ALA A 348 -2.89 -6.00 -2.17
C ALA A 348 -3.12 -4.98 -3.30
N LEU A 349 -2.36 -3.89 -3.34
CA LEU A 349 -2.41 -2.85 -4.38
C LEU A 349 -1.46 -3.09 -5.55
N ALA A 350 -0.60 -4.10 -5.48
CA ALA A 350 0.36 -4.38 -6.53
C ALA A 350 -0.31 -4.53 -7.92
N PRO A 351 0.32 -4.03 -9.00
CA PRO A 351 1.57 -3.28 -9.02
C PRO A 351 1.37 -1.84 -8.51
N CYS A 352 2.20 -1.41 -7.55
CA CYS A 352 2.14 -0.06 -7.00
C CYS A 352 3.50 0.45 -6.54
N LEU A 353 3.59 1.77 -6.35
CA LEU A 353 4.75 2.42 -5.77
C LEU A 353 4.46 2.78 -4.30
N LEU A 354 5.32 2.34 -3.39
CA LEU A 354 5.28 2.71 -1.97
C LEU A 354 6.33 3.80 -1.69
N TRP A 355 5.88 5.03 -1.51
CA TRP A 355 6.74 6.19 -1.28
C TRP A 355 7.01 6.41 0.21
N ILE A 356 8.28 6.44 0.58
CA ILE A 356 8.78 6.81 1.90
C ILE A 356 9.50 8.15 1.81
N ASP A 357 8.92 9.22 2.36
CA ASP A 357 9.56 10.54 2.32
C ASP A 357 10.50 10.76 3.51
N GLU A 358 11.64 11.41 3.28
CA GLU A 358 12.62 11.79 4.30
C GLU A 358 13.06 10.62 5.20
N MET A 359 13.35 9.48 4.57
CA MET A 359 13.77 8.24 5.25
C MET A 359 15.03 8.44 6.11
N ASP A 360 15.89 9.41 5.76
CA ASP A 360 17.08 9.78 6.53
C ASP A 360 16.76 10.26 7.95
N LYS A 361 15.62 10.91 8.16
CA LYS A 361 15.19 11.32 9.52
C LYS A 361 14.99 10.11 10.42
N GLN A 362 14.39 9.05 9.90
CA GLN A 362 14.10 7.83 10.66
C GLN A 362 15.36 7.00 10.89
N VAL A 363 16.19 6.88 9.86
CA VAL A 363 17.45 6.14 9.96
C VAL A 363 18.40 6.81 10.97
N SER A 364 18.44 8.15 11.02
CA SER A 364 19.26 8.87 12.00
C SER A 364 18.81 8.68 13.46
N GLN A 365 17.55 8.32 13.70
CA GLN A 365 17.00 8.08 15.03
C GLN A 365 17.31 6.68 15.56
N GLN A 366 17.79 5.75 14.73
CA GLN A 366 18.20 4.40 15.15
C GLN A 366 19.24 4.42 16.28
N SER A 367 20.11 5.43 16.31
CA SER A 367 21.16 5.59 17.33
C SER A 367 20.69 6.29 18.61
N SER A 368 19.41 6.68 18.71
CA SER A 368 18.89 7.38 19.89
C SER A 368 18.32 6.39 20.92
N GLU A 369 18.90 6.35 22.12
CA GLU A 369 18.43 5.51 23.24
C GLU A 369 17.02 5.89 23.76
N ARG A 370 16.49 7.05 23.33
CA ARG A 370 15.24 7.63 23.85
C ARG A 370 13.97 6.87 23.45
N ASP A 371 14.01 6.08 22.37
CA ASP A 371 12.83 5.42 21.79
C ASP A 371 12.72 3.91 22.09
N GLY A 372 13.60 3.38 22.97
CA GLY A 372 13.55 1.97 23.38
C GLY A 372 13.72 0.96 22.22
N GLY A 373 14.41 1.37 21.15
CA GLY A 373 14.68 0.52 19.97
C GLY A 373 13.49 0.33 19.02
N THR A 374 12.40 1.09 19.16
CA THR A 374 11.20 0.97 18.31
C THR A 374 11.50 1.34 16.84
N SER A 375 12.20 2.45 16.61
CA SER A 375 12.63 2.88 15.26
C SER A 375 13.48 1.82 14.55
N SER A 376 14.45 1.24 15.28
CA SER A 376 15.34 0.21 14.75
C SER A 376 14.56 -1.06 14.35
N ARG A 377 13.62 -1.50 15.18
CA ARG A 377 12.77 -2.68 14.87
C ARG A 377 11.84 -2.46 13.69
N MET A 378 11.26 -1.27 13.56
CA MET A 378 10.42 -0.91 12.41
C MET A 378 11.21 -0.89 11.10
N ILE A 379 12.39 -0.24 11.09
CA ILE A 379 13.26 -0.22 9.91
C ILE A 379 13.75 -1.64 9.59
N GLY A 380 14.09 -2.45 10.61
CA GLY A 380 14.42 -3.86 10.44
C GLY A 380 13.28 -4.64 9.77
N THR A 381 12.04 -4.46 10.26
CA THR A 381 10.84 -5.08 9.68
C THR A 381 10.65 -4.67 8.22
N LEU A 382 10.83 -3.39 7.90
CA LEU A 382 10.76 -2.90 6.51
C LEU A 382 11.84 -3.54 5.63
N LEU A 383 13.09 -3.63 6.11
CA LEU A 383 14.19 -4.22 5.34
C LEU A 383 14.01 -5.72 5.11
N THR A 384 13.57 -6.46 6.12
CA THR A 384 13.19 -7.87 5.99
C THR A 384 12.03 -8.03 5.00
N TRP A 385 11.05 -7.13 5.03
CA TRP A 385 9.96 -7.16 4.07
C TRP A 385 10.45 -6.87 2.63
N LEU A 386 11.35 -5.90 2.43
CA LEU A 386 11.98 -5.65 1.12
C LEU A 386 12.79 -6.86 0.61
N GLU A 387 13.27 -7.72 1.51
CA GLU A 387 13.97 -8.96 1.19
C GLU A 387 13.04 -10.08 0.75
N GLU A 388 11.92 -10.22 1.45
CA GLU A 388 11.01 -11.35 1.30
C GLU A 388 9.89 -11.07 0.30
N ASN A 389 9.59 -9.80 0.03
CA ASN A 389 8.49 -9.41 -0.83
C ASN A 389 8.72 -9.87 -2.27
N LYS A 390 7.77 -10.65 -2.79
CA LYS A 390 7.72 -11.12 -4.18
C LYS A 390 6.58 -10.50 -4.98
N THR A 391 5.85 -9.56 -4.39
CA THR A 391 4.78 -8.81 -5.07
C THR A 391 5.37 -7.60 -5.79
N ASP A 392 4.71 -7.09 -6.83
CA ASP A 392 5.20 -5.96 -7.62
C ASP A 392 4.98 -4.61 -6.91
N VAL A 393 5.38 -4.53 -5.64
CA VAL A 393 5.43 -3.29 -4.86
C VAL A 393 6.83 -2.72 -4.91
N ILE A 394 7.00 -1.60 -5.62
CA ILE A 394 8.28 -0.92 -5.74
C ILE A 394 8.35 0.15 -4.65
N VAL A 395 9.32 0.04 -3.75
CA VAL A 395 9.58 1.10 -2.77
C VAL A 395 10.42 2.20 -3.41
N ALA A 396 9.95 3.44 -3.29
CA ALA A 396 10.73 4.63 -3.62
C ALA A 396 10.92 5.47 -2.35
N ALA A 397 12.16 5.69 -1.96
CA ALA A 397 12.50 6.48 -0.79
C ALA A 397 13.17 7.79 -1.20
N THR A 398 12.96 8.85 -0.41
CA THR A 398 13.72 10.09 -0.52
C THR A 398 14.52 10.30 0.76
N ALA A 399 15.70 10.92 0.61
CA ALA A 399 16.56 11.29 1.72
C ALA A 399 17.28 12.59 1.38
N ASN A 400 17.50 13.44 2.37
CA ASN A 400 18.35 14.62 2.19
C ASN A 400 19.82 14.30 2.40
N ARG A 401 20.09 13.34 3.28
CA ARG A 401 21.44 12.95 3.70
C ARG A 401 21.65 11.44 3.57
N PRO A 402 22.83 10.98 3.12
CA PRO A 402 23.18 9.56 3.12
C PRO A 402 23.66 9.08 4.49
N TRP A 403 23.91 10.00 5.43
CA TRP A 403 24.48 9.69 6.74
C TRP A 403 23.49 8.84 7.56
N GLY A 404 23.92 7.65 8.01
CA GLY A 404 23.11 6.71 8.78
C GLY A 404 22.63 5.50 7.98
N PHE A 405 22.56 5.58 6.64
CA PHE A 405 22.25 4.40 5.84
C PHE A 405 23.40 3.39 5.90
N SER A 406 23.09 2.15 6.28
CA SER A 406 24.08 1.08 6.22
C SER A 406 24.35 0.67 4.76
N LYS A 407 25.52 0.07 4.50
CA LYS A 407 25.84 -0.45 3.16
C LYS A 407 24.85 -1.53 2.71
N GLU A 408 24.31 -2.30 3.64
CA GLU A 408 23.31 -3.33 3.38
C GLU A 408 21.99 -2.72 2.91
N MET A 409 21.56 -1.64 3.56
CA MET A 409 20.37 -0.89 3.14
C MET A 409 20.55 -0.32 1.73
N LEU A 410 21.65 0.37 1.47
CA LEU A 410 21.89 1.01 0.17
C LEU A 410 21.90 0.00 -0.98
N ARG A 411 22.37 -1.24 -0.76
CA ARG A 411 22.36 -2.31 -1.76
C ARG A 411 20.95 -2.76 -2.17
N ARG A 412 19.93 -2.47 -1.37
CA ARG A 412 18.52 -2.77 -1.70
C ARG A 412 17.91 -1.79 -2.69
N PHE A 413 18.55 -0.65 -2.88
CA PHE A 413 18.03 0.43 -3.71
C PHE A 413 18.95 0.70 -4.88
N LYS A 414 18.35 0.99 -6.03
CA LYS A 414 18.97 1.83 -7.05
C LYS A 414 19.04 3.25 -6.50
N VAL A 415 20.25 3.70 -6.18
CA VAL A 415 20.47 5.01 -5.58
C VAL A 415 20.73 6.05 -6.65
N PHE A 416 19.93 7.12 -6.65
CA PHE A 416 20.13 8.32 -7.46
C PHE A 416 20.53 9.50 -6.59
N TYR A 417 21.63 10.16 -6.94
CA TYR A 417 22.02 11.44 -6.36
C TYR A 417 21.47 12.60 -7.20
N VAL A 418 20.66 13.45 -6.57
CA VAL A 418 20.01 14.63 -7.17
C VAL A 418 20.71 15.89 -6.68
N ASP A 419 21.63 16.41 -7.49
CA ASP A 419 22.36 17.65 -7.22
C ASP A 419 21.50 18.90 -7.55
N LEU A 420 22.05 20.08 -7.26
CA LEU A 420 21.52 21.36 -7.70
C LEU A 420 21.41 21.43 -9.23
N PRO A 421 20.36 22.08 -9.76
CA PRO A 421 20.14 22.17 -11.19
C PRO A 421 21.22 23.03 -11.87
N ASN A 422 21.75 22.53 -13.00
CA ASN A 422 22.66 23.28 -13.86
C ASN A 422 21.91 24.39 -14.62
N LEU A 423 22.63 25.20 -15.40
CA LEU A 423 22.04 26.35 -16.09
C LEU A 423 20.87 25.97 -17.01
N SER A 424 21.03 24.92 -17.83
CA SER A 424 19.98 24.49 -18.77
C SER A 424 18.76 23.95 -18.03
N THR A 425 18.97 23.13 -16.99
CA THR A 425 17.89 22.63 -16.14
C THR A 425 17.15 23.76 -15.43
N ARG A 426 17.84 24.81 -14.97
CA ARG A 426 17.16 25.97 -14.37
C ARG A 426 16.28 26.68 -15.38
N ALA A 427 16.71 26.84 -16.63
CA ALA A 427 15.88 27.43 -17.68
C ALA A 427 14.61 26.60 -17.94
N GLU A 428 14.73 25.28 -18.02
CA GLU A 428 13.58 24.36 -18.15
C GLU A 428 12.62 24.48 -16.94
N ILE A 429 13.17 24.53 -15.72
CA ILE A 429 12.37 24.74 -14.50
C ILE A 429 11.62 26.06 -14.57
N TRP A 430 12.29 27.18 -14.91
CA TRP A 430 11.65 28.48 -15.07
C TRP A 430 10.50 28.42 -16.07
N GLN A 431 10.71 27.81 -17.24
CA GLN A 431 9.69 27.66 -18.26
C GLN A 431 8.46 26.92 -17.73
N VAL A 432 8.66 25.77 -17.08
CA VAL A 432 7.57 24.95 -16.53
C VAL A 432 6.84 25.67 -15.39
N GLN A 433 7.56 26.36 -14.51
CA GLN A 433 6.94 27.10 -13.39
C GLN A 433 6.13 28.31 -13.90
N LEU A 434 6.64 29.07 -14.87
CA LEU A 434 5.90 30.19 -15.47
C LEU A 434 4.63 29.71 -16.18
N ALA A 435 4.73 28.62 -16.95
CA ALA A 435 3.59 28.01 -17.62
C ALA A 435 2.51 27.53 -16.63
N HIS A 436 2.90 26.96 -15.49
CA HIS A 436 1.97 26.54 -14.43
C HIS A 436 1.11 27.72 -13.90
N TYR A 437 1.68 28.91 -13.81
CA TYR A 437 0.96 30.13 -13.39
C TYR A 437 0.39 30.95 -14.57
N LEU A 438 0.44 30.41 -15.79
CA LEU A 438 -0.02 31.07 -17.02
C LEU A 438 0.66 32.42 -17.28
N ILE A 439 1.94 32.53 -16.90
CA ILE A 439 2.76 33.72 -17.13
C ILE A 439 3.58 33.50 -18.40
N GLU A 440 3.48 34.43 -19.35
CA GLU A 440 4.25 34.41 -20.59
C GLU A 440 5.45 35.36 -20.49
N LEU A 441 6.65 34.84 -20.73
CA LEU A 441 7.88 35.60 -20.87
C LEU A 441 8.63 35.10 -22.11
N ASP A 442 9.39 36.00 -22.74
CA ASP A 442 10.23 35.62 -23.86
C ASP A 442 11.41 34.74 -23.43
N ALA A 443 12.02 34.05 -24.40
CA ALA A 443 13.13 33.15 -24.14
C ALA A 443 14.37 33.88 -23.59
N GLN A 444 14.55 35.17 -23.90
CA GLN A 444 15.67 35.97 -23.41
C GLN A 444 15.56 36.19 -21.91
N TRP A 445 14.36 36.49 -21.40
CA TRP A 445 14.10 36.57 -19.97
C TRP A 445 14.33 35.25 -19.26
N ILE A 446 13.85 34.14 -19.81
CA ILE A 446 14.07 32.81 -19.21
C ILE A 446 15.56 32.51 -19.05
N GLN A 447 16.37 32.81 -20.08
CA GLN A 447 17.82 32.63 -20.02
C GLN A 447 18.45 33.52 -18.95
N GLN A 448 18.09 34.82 -18.90
CA GLN A 448 18.62 35.73 -17.89
C GLN A 448 18.25 35.30 -16.46
N LEU A 449 17.01 34.85 -16.25
CA LEU A 449 16.55 34.34 -14.95
C LEU A 449 17.35 33.10 -14.53
N ALA A 450 17.61 32.17 -15.46
CA ALA A 450 18.41 30.98 -15.20
C ALA A 450 19.89 31.30 -14.88
N GLU A 451 20.46 32.30 -15.55
CA GLU A 451 21.81 32.82 -15.29
C GLU A 451 21.92 33.50 -13.92
N ARG A 452 20.86 34.15 -13.46
CA ARG A 452 20.81 34.86 -12.18
C ARG A 452 20.40 33.98 -11.00
N SER A 453 19.73 32.86 -11.24
CA SER A 453 19.28 31.92 -10.21
C SER A 453 20.34 30.87 -9.85
N ILE A 454 21.61 31.26 -9.74
CA ILE A 454 22.73 30.34 -9.45
C ILE A 454 22.51 29.65 -8.10
N SER A 455 22.72 28.34 -8.07
CA SER A 455 22.55 27.48 -6.88
C SER A 455 21.13 27.42 -6.30
N MET A 456 20.13 28.02 -6.96
CA MET A 456 18.74 27.88 -6.57
C MET A 456 18.21 26.49 -6.94
N THR A 457 17.45 25.91 -6.03
CA THR A 457 16.70 24.67 -6.20
C THR A 457 15.41 24.90 -6.98
N GLY A 458 14.81 23.83 -7.49
CA GLY A 458 13.52 23.92 -8.18
C GLY A 458 12.40 24.47 -7.30
N ALA A 459 12.41 24.14 -6.01
CA ALA A 459 11.45 24.67 -5.04
C ALA A 459 11.62 26.19 -4.81
N GLU A 460 12.85 26.70 -4.78
CA GLU A 460 13.09 28.13 -4.65
C GLU A 460 12.65 28.91 -5.89
N ILE A 461 12.96 28.40 -7.09
CA ILE A 461 12.47 28.99 -8.36
C ILE A 461 10.93 29.02 -8.37
N ARG A 462 10.28 27.91 -8.00
CA ARG A 462 8.81 27.83 -7.86
C ARG A 462 8.28 28.88 -6.90
N ASN A 463 8.92 29.07 -5.75
CA ASN A 463 8.48 30.05 -4.75
C ASN A 463 8.57 31.49 -5.28
N VAL A 464 9.63 31.82 -6.04
CA VAL A 464 9.75 33.14 -6.68
C VAL A 464 8.61 33.39 -7.67
N VAL A 465 8.32 32.42 -8.56
CA VAL A 465 7.21 32.56 -9.52
C VAL A 465 5.86 32.67 -8.80
N LYS A 466 5.63 31.82 -7.79
CA LYS A 466 4.40 31.81 -6.99
C LYS A 466 4.14 33.14 -6.31
N GLU A 467 5.16 33.73 -5.71
CA GLU A 467 5.05 35.03 -5.05
C GLU A 467 4.74 36.14 -6.05
N ALA A 468 5.47 36.18 -7.17
CA ALA A 468 5.21 37.16 -8.22
C ALA A 468 3.78 37.04 -8.79
N ALA A 469 3.31 35.81 -9.02
CA ALA A 469 1.94 35.54 -9.47
C ALA A 469 0.90 35.98 -8.43
N THR A 470 1.17 35.73 -7.15
CA THR A 470 0.27 36.10 -6.04
C THR A 470 0.18 37.62 -5.89
N GLU A 471 1.30 38.32 -5.98
CA GLU A 471 1.35 39.78 -5.96
C GLU A 471 0.60 40.39 -7.14
N ALA A 472 0.84 39.88 -8.36
CA ALA A 472 0.16 40.33 -9.57
C ALA A 472 -1.37 40.13 -9.46
N PHE A 473 -1.80 39.00 -8.92
CA PHE A 473 -3.22 38.74 -8.63
C PHE A 473 -3.79 39.74 -7.60
N ALA A 474 -3.08 39.97 -6.49
CA ALA A 474 -3.52 40.89 -5.44
C ALA A 474 -3.63 42.35 -5.91
N LEU A 475 -2.80 42.77 -6.87
CA LEU A 475 -2.82 44.09 -7.48
C LEU A 475 -3.86 44.23 -8.60
N GLY A 476 -4.66 43.19 -8.89
CA GLY A 476 -5.69 43.22 -9.92
C GLY A 476 -5.19 42.99 -11.34
N HIS A 477 -3.94 42.54 -11.51
CA HIS A 477 -3.31 42.26 -12.79
C HIS A 477 -2.86 40.80 -12.88
N PRO A 478 -3.78 39.82 -12.80
CA PRO A 478 -3.42 38.41 -12.78
C PRO A 478 -2.63 38.02 -14.04
N ARG A 479 -1.62 37.15 -13.87
CA ARG A 479 -0.73 36.62 -14.93
C ARG A 479 0.25 37.63 -15.54
N ILE A 480 0.13 38.91 -15.23
CA ILE A 480 1.02 39.96 -15.73
C ILE A 480 2.17 40.13 -14.75
N VAL A 481 3.31 39.50 -15.07
CA VAL A 481 4.54 39.57 -14.27
C VAL A 481 5.70 39.98 -15.16
N SER A 482 6.44 41.03 -14.80
CA SER A 482 7.63 41.46 -15.54
C SER A 482 8.88 40.65 -15.17
N GLY A 483 9.78 40.45 -16.13
CA GLY A 483 11.09 39.82 -15.90
C GLY A 483 11.90 40.55 -14.82
N ASP A 484 11.86 41.89 -14.80
CA ASP A 484 12.50 42.71 -13.78
C ASP A 484 11.99 42.41 -12.37
N ARG A 485 10.68 42.14 -12.21
CA ARG A 485 10.11 41.80 -10.91
C ARG A 485 10.67 40.47 -10.41
N LEU A 486 10.75 39.47 -11.28
CA LEU A 486 11.33 38.16 -10.94
C LEU A 486 12.81 38.29 -10.58
N LEU A 487 13.59 39.10 -11.32
CA LEU A 487 14.98 39.39 -10.98
C LEU A 487 15.13 40.06 -9.60
N ASN A 488 14.26 41.01 -9.28
CA ASN A 488 14.25 41.65 -7.96
C ASN A 488 13.95 40.64 -6.84
N LEU A 489 13.04 39.69 -7.07
CA LEU A 489 12.74 38.62 -6.12
C LEU A 489 13.95 37.68 -5.92
N ILE A 490 14.63 37.28 -7.00
CA ILE A 490 15.87 36.50 -6.91
C ILE A 490 16.92 37.22 -6.05
N ASN A 491 17.13 38.52 -6.28
CA ASN A 491 18.12 39.30 -5.54
C ASN A 491 17.78 39.49 -4.06
N SER A 492 16.49 39.59 -3.73
CA SER A 492 16.03 39.72 -2.34
C SER A 492 15.96 38.40 -1.57
N LYS A 493 15.91 37.26 -2.27
CA LYS A 493 15.84 35.91 -1.71
C LYS A 493 17.00 35.06 -2.24
N PRO A 494 18.22 35.23 -1.70
CA PRO A 494 19.36 34.45 -2.15
C PRO A 494 19.15 32.96 -1.87
N ALA A 495 19.73 32.11 -2.71
CA ALA A 495 19.67 30.66 -2.58
C ALA A 495 20.09 30.20 -1.17
N GLN A 496 19.37 29.20 -0.66
CA GLN A 496 19.65 28.55 0.61
C GLN A 496 21.05 27.93 0.62
N PHE A 497 21.44 27.33 -0.51
CA PHE A 497 22.79 26.84 -0.74
C PHE A 497 23.62 27.92 -1.44
N ARG A 498 24.37 28.70 -0.66
CA ARG A 498 25.34 29.66 -1.19
C ARG A 498 26.59 28.91 -1.68
N GLY A 499 26.52 28.33 -2.88
CA GLY A 499 27.65 27.62 -3.48
C GLY A 499 28.09 26.36 -2.73
N ASP A 500 29.38 26.02 -2.86
CA ASP A 500 30.05 24.83 -2.33
C ASP A 500 30.12 24.83 -0.79
N THR A 501 28.99 24.61 -0.14
CA THR A 501 28.97 24.35 1.30
C THR A 501 29.72 23.05 1.60
N GLU A 502 30.35 22.93 2.77
CA GLU A 502 31.03 21.70 3.18
C GLU A 502 30.10 20.47 3.09
N GLU A 503 28.83 20.64 3.43
CA GLU A 503 27.80 19.59 3.33
C GLU A 503 27.54 19.18 1.87
N LEU A 504 27.39 20.14 0.96
CA LEU A 504 27.16 19.87 -0.46
C LEU A 504 28.39 19.20 -1.11
N ASN A 505 29.59 19.65 -0.76
CA ASN A 505 30.84 19.01 -1.18
C ASN A 505 30.96 17.59 -0.64
N ALA A 506 30.57 17.36 0.62
CA ALA A 506 30.56 16.03 1.22
C ALA A 506 29.57 15.09 0.50
N LEU A 507 28.38 15.58 0.14
CA LEU A 507 27.39 14.83 -0.65
C LEU A 507 27.92 14.47 -2.04
N ARG A 508 28.50 15.43 -2.76
CA ARG A 508 29.09 15.20 -4.08
C ARG A 508 30.24 14.19 -4.03
N LYS A 509 31.15 14.33 -3.06
CA LYS A 509 32.24 13.37 -2.85
C LYS A 509 31.71 11.97 -2.55
N TRP A 510 30.67 11.87 -1.72
CA TRP A 510 30.01 10.59 -1.43
C TRP A 510 29.40 9.96 -2.69
N ALA A 511 28.73 10.74 -3.53
CA ALA A 511 28.15 10.25 -4.78
C ALA A 511 29.24 9.76 -5.77
N ILE A 512 30.29 10.56 -5.98
CA ILE A 512 31.42 10.24 -6.88
C ILE A 512 32.16 8.97 -6.43
N ASN A 513 32.28 8.73 -5.12
CA ASN A 513 32.92 7.54 -4.56
C ASN A 513 32.03 6.28 -4.63
N GLY A 514 31.00 6.26 -5.48
CA GLY A 514 30.13 5.11 -5.70
C GLY A 514 28.92 5.05 -4.76
N GLY A 515 28.55 6.16 -4.12
CA GLY A 515 27.38 6.25 -3.26
C GLY A 515 26.04 6.17 -4.02
N GLY A 516 26.01 6.60 -5.28
CA GLY A 516 24.83 6.53 -6.14
C GLY A 516 25.09 7.05 -7.56
N GLU A 517 24.17 6.74 -8.48
CA GLU A 517 24.22 7.25 -9.86
C GLU A 517 23.76 8.71 -9.90
N LEU A 518 24.46 9.54 -10.68
CA LEU A 518 24.09 10.95 -10.86
C LEU A 518 22.81 11.06 -11.68
N ALA A 519 21.79 11.72 -11.11
CA ALA A 519 20.50 11.90 -11.76
C ALA A 519 20.54 12.91 -12.93
N SER A 520 21.51 13.82 -12.91
CA SER A 520 21.73 14.87 -13.90
C SER A 520 23.21 14.92 -14.35
N PRO A 521 23.50 15.40 -15.57
CA PRO A 521 24.88 15.56 -16.04
C PRO A 521 25.63 16.58 -15.17
N VAL A 522 26.81 16.20 -14.67
CA VAL A 522 27.67 17.10 -13.89
C VAL A 522 28.13 18.23 -14.80
N SER A 523 27.89 19.48 -14.39
CA SER A 523 28.61 20.61 -14.99
C SER A 523 30.09 20.41 -14.68
N SER A 524 30.91 20.19 -15.71
CA SER A 524 32.36 19.99 -15.61
C SER A 524 32.96 20.94 -14.58
N PHE A 525 33.30 20.40 -13.40
CA PHE A 525 34.12 21.12 -12.44
C PHE A 525 35.46 21.37 -13.11
N ASN A 526 35.86 22.64 -13.24
CA ASN A 526 37.19 23.00 -13.72
C ASN A 526 38.24 22.32 -12.84
N SER A 527 38.84 21.26 -13.36
CA SER A 527 40.08 20.68 -12.86
C SER A 527 41.22 21.65 -13.18
N SER A 528 41.33 22.72 -12.40
CA SER A 528 42.48 23.61 -12.44
C SER A 528 42.91 23.96 -11.03
N GLU A 529 43.35 22.95 -10.28
CA GLU A 529 44.33 23.12 -9.21
C GLU A 529 44.92 21.75 -8.85
N SER A 530 46.25 21.69 -8.73
CA SER A 530 47.15 20.53 -8.60
C SER A 530 47.57 19.79 -9.88
N SER A 531 48.29 20.51 -10.75
CA SER A 531 49.48 19.92 -11.37
C SER A 531 50.60 19.77 -10.32
N ASP A 532 51.44 18.75 -10.49
CA ASP A 532 52.61 18.34 -9.69
C ASP A 532 52.28 17.29 -8.61
N THR A 533 52.71 16.02 -8.65
CA THR A 533 53.95 15.43 -9.19
C THR A 533 53.84 13.93 -9.50
N SER A 534 54.63 13.52 -10.51
CA SER A 534 55.26 12.20 -10.73
C SER A 534 54.41 10.98 -11.14
N SER A 535 54.59 10.65 -12.41
CA SER A 535 54.40 9.37 -13.08
C SER A 535 55.30 8.23 -12.56
N ASN A 536 54.76 7.01 -12.46
CA ASN A 536 55.29 5.88 -13.23
C ASN A 536 54.29 4.70 -13.35
N PRO A 537 54.33 3.91 -14.46
CA PRO A 537 53.26 2.99 -14.87
C PRO A 537 53.56 1.50 -14.62
N SER A 538 52.53 0.72 -14.32
CA SER A 538 52.36 -0.75 -14.55
C SER A 538 51.26 -1.24 -13.59
N SER A 539 50.23 -2.01 -13.96
CA SER A 539 50.20 -3.17 -14.85
C SER A 539 48.77 -3.43 -15.30
N HIS A 540 48.57 -3.70 -16.59
CA HIS A 540 47.37 -4.34 -17.11
C HIS A 540 47.31 -5.78 -16.57
N ARG A 541 46.19 -6.16 -15.94
CA ARG A 541 45.76 -7.55 -15.84
C ARG A 541 44.34 -7.64 -16.37
N ASP A 542 44.24 -8.09 -17.61
CA ASP A 542 43.03 -8.64 -18.19
C ASP A 542 42.63 -9.88 -17.37
N LEU A 543 41.39 -9.88 -16.85
CA LEU A 543 40.75 -11.07 -16.31
C LEU A 543 39.48 -11.30 -17.13
N TYR A 544 39.63 -12.13 -18.15
CA TYR A 544 38.53 -12.87 -18.76
C TYR A 544 38.03 -13.91 -17.76
N TRP A 545 36.72 -13.94 -17.52
CA TRP A 545 36.06 -15.00 -16.76
C TRP A 545 35.55 -16.06 -17.73
N ASN A 546 35.99 -17.31 -17.52
CA ASN A 546 35.36 -18.53 -18.03
C ASN A 546 34.18 -18.92 -17.13
#